data_AF-A0AB37VQB4-F1
#
_entry.id   AF-A0AB37VQB4-F1
#
_cell.length_a   1.000
_cell.length_b   1.000
_cell.length_c   1.000
_cell.angle_alpha   90.00
_cell.angle_beta   90.00
_cell.angle_gamma   90.00
#
_symmetry.space_group_name_H-M   'P 1'
#
loop_
_entity.id
_entity.type
_entity.pdbx_description
1 polymer ?
#
loop_
_entity_poly.entity_id
_entity_poly.type
_entity_poly.pdbx_seq_one_letter_code
_entity_poly.pdbx_strand_id
1 'polypeptide(L)'
;MATKKTYTAEITCDVCKKKETIHEGDPQSFDSVSCAVREIGYRDEYGNFHEENKQTLLVKDLDLCPECREKAYAKIIAGTSQMFSLDYYYSFFK
;
A
#
# COMPACT_ATOMS: atom_id res chain seq x y z
N MET A 1 -6.24 -12.52 38.45
CA MET A 1 -6.32 -13.00 37.05
C MET A 1 -6.49 -11.78 36.17
N ALA A 2 -5.42 -11.34 35.51
CA ALA A 2 -5.49 -10.22 34.57
C ALA A 2 -6.15 -10.72 33.28
N THR A 3 -7.26 -10.10 32.88
CA THR A 3 -7.86 -10.28 31.57
C THR A 3 -6.82 -9.89 30.52
N LYS A 4 -6.24 -10.88 29.83
CA LYS A 4 -5.39 -10.62 28.66
C LYS A 4 -6.24 -9.81 27.68
N LYS A 5 -5.88 -8.55 27.47
CA LYS A 5 -6.51 -7.72 26.45
C LYS A 5 -6.11 -8.32 25.11
N THR A 6 -7.02 -9.05 24.48
CA THR A 6 -6.88 -9.46 23.08
C THR A 6 -6.90 -8.18 22.24
N TYR A 7 -5.73 -7.74 21.77
CA TYR A 7 -5.66 -6.70 20.76
C TYR A 7 -5.97 -7.31 19.40
N THR A 8 -6.85 -6.66 18.66
CA THR A 8 -7.17 -6.99 17.28
C THR A 8 -6.61 -5.87 16.43
N ALA A 9 -5.60 -6.17 15.61
CA ALA A 9 -5.04 -5.23 14.65
C ALA A 9 -5.68 -5.47 13.29
N GLU A 10 -6.09 -4.42 12.58
CA GLU A 10 -6.44 -4.52 11.16
C GLU A 10 -5.31 -3.94 10.33
N ILE A 11 -4.68 -4.77 9.51
CA ILE A 11 -3.69 -4.35 8.51
C ILE A 11 -4.34 -4.41 7.13
N THR A 12 -4.02 -3.44 6.28
CA THR A 12 -4.58 -3.35 4.92
C THR A 12 -3.44 -3.26 3.91
N CYS A 13 -3.57 -3.97 2.79
CA CYS A 13 -2.57 -3.96 1.73
C CYS A 13 -2.62 -2.61 1.02
N ASP A 14 -1.51 -1.92 0.91
CA ASP A 14 -1.45 -0.62 0.25
C ASP A 14 -1.89 -0.66 -1.22
N VAL A 15 -1.60 -1.77 -1.91
CA VAL A 15 -1.85 -1.96 -3.34
C VAL A 15 -3.25 -2.51 -3.62
N CYS A 16 -3.60 -3.68 -3.07
CA CYS A 16 -4.87 -4.34 -3.38
C CYS A 16 -5.99 -4.06 -2.37
N LYS A 17 -5.71 -3.31 -1.30
CA LYS A 17 -6.64 -2.98 -0.21
C LYS A 17 -7.25 -4.20 0.50
N LYS A 18 -6.65 -5.39 0.33
CA LYS A 18 -6.98 -6.60 1.09
C LYS A 18 -6.69 -6.36 2.56
N LYS A 19 -7.64 -6.69 3.43
CA LYS A 19 -7.51 -6.55 4.87
C LYS A 19 -7.16 -7.88 5.52
N GLU A 20 -6.35 -7.83 6.55
CA GLU A 20 -6.06 -8.95 7.44
C GLU A 20 -6.28 -8.50 8.88
N THR A 21 -7.11 -9.24 9.59
CA THR A 21 -7.35 -9.05 11.01
C THR A 21 -6.41 -9.97 11.77
N ILE A 22 -5.46 -9.39 12.50
CA ILE A 22 -4.44 -10.11 13.24
C ILE A 22 -4.84 -10.15 14.71
N HIS A 23 -4.77 -11.33 15.29
CA HIS A 23 -4.95 -11.56 16.72
C HIS A 23 -3.59 -11.77 17.40
N GLU A 24 -3.48 -11.45 18.69
CA GLU A 24 -2.24 -11.67 19.46
C GLU A 24 -1.78 -13.13 19.39
N GLY A 25 -0.62 -13.38 18.77
CA GLY A 25 -0.03 -14.70 18.61
C GLY A 25 -0.25 -15.37 17.25
N ASP A 26 -1.06 -14.77 16.37
CA ASP A 26 -1.20 -15.24 14.99
C ASP A 26 0.01 -14.82 14.14
N PRO A 27 0.49 -15.69 13.23
CA PRO A 27 1.52 -15.31 12.27
C PRO A 27 0.96 -14.23 11.33
N GLN A 28 1.53 -13.04 11.38
CA GLN A 28 1.20 -11.96 10.47
C GLN A 28 1.68 -12.31 9.05
N SER A 29 0.77 -12.30 8.08
CA SER A 29 1.12 -12.62 6.68
C SER A 29 1.56 -11.37 5.90
N PHE A 30 1.22 -10.18 6.41
CA PHE A 30 1.56 -8.89 5.81
C PHE A 30 2.92 -8.40 6.30
N ASP A 31 3.72 -7.87 5.40
CA ASP A 31 5.06 -7.40 5.72
C ASP A 31 5.26 -6.00 5.11
N SER A 32 5.92 -5.11 5.84
CA SER A 32 6.29 -3.79 5.34
C SER A 32 7.52 -3.94 4.45
N VAL A 33 7.36 -3.66 3.15
CA VAL A 33 8.40 -3.89 2.14
C VAL A 33 8.78 -2.57 1.50
N SER A 34 10.08 -2.27 1.47
CA SER A 34 10.59 -1.11 0.74
C SER A 34 10.47 -1.34 -0.76
N CYS A 35 9.55 -0.62 -1.40
CA CYS A 35 9.21 -0.78 -2.81
C CYS A 35 9.63 0.43 -3.64
N ALA A 36 10.03 0.18 -4.89
CA ALA A 36 10.22 1.23 -5.88
C ALA A 36 8.85 1.68 -6.43
N VAL A 37 8.49 2.93 -6.15
CA VAL A 37 7.25 3.57 -6.58
C VAL A 37 7.57 4.68 -7.58
N ARG A 38 6.87 4.68 -8.71
CA ARG A 38 6.86 5.80 -9.65
C ARG A 38 5.54 6.53 -9.52
N GLU A 39 5.58 7.82 -9.23
CA GLU A 39 4.37 8.66 -9.31
C GLU A 39 3.99 8.88 -10.78
N ILE A 40 2.78 8.47 -11.15
CA ILE A 40 2.27 8.58 -12.52
C ILE A 40 1.26 9.73 -12.70
N GLY A 41 0.86 10.37 -11.61
CA GLY A 41 -0.17 11.40 -11.64
C GLY A 41 -0.90 11.56 -10.33
N TYR A 42 -1.96 12.35 -10.39
CA TYR A 42 -2.84 12.60 -9.26
C TYR A 42 -4.30 12.63 -9.70
N ARG A 43 -5.23 12.39 -8.77
CA ARG A 43 -6.66 12.67 -8.99
C ARG A 43 -7.01 14.05 -8.45
N ASP A 44 -7.73 14.85 -9.23
CA ASP A 44 -8.25 16.14 -8.76
C ASP A 44 -9.43 15.97 -7.78
N GLU A 45 -9.95 17.09 -7.28
CA GLU A 45 -11.10 17.16 -6.37
C GLU A 45 -12.40 16.59 -6.95
N TYR A 46 -12.50 16.46 -8.28
CA TYR A 46 -13.62 15.86 -8.99
C TYR A 46 -13.38 14.38 -9.33
N GLY A 47 -12.23 13.82 -8.93
CA GLY A 47 -11.83 12.44 -9.19
C GLY A 47 -11.24 12.20 -10.58
N ASN A 48 -11.00 13.25 -11.39
CA ASN A 48 -10.36 13.07 -12.69
C ASN A 48 -8.88 12.81 -12.51
N PHE A 49 -8.35 11.83 -13.24
CA PHE A 49 -6.93 11.52 -13.22
C PHE A 49 -6.16 12.45 -14.15
N HIS A 50 -5.15 13.13 -13.60
CA HIS A 50 -4.18 13.94 -14.31
C HIS A 50 -2.87 13.18 -14.34
N GLU A 51 -2.43 12.78 -15.53
CA GLU A 51 -1.15 12.09 -15.70
C GLU A 51 0.00 13.09 -15.48
N GLU A 52 0.88 12.79 -14.55
CA GLU A 52 2.18 13.44 -14.42
C GLU A 52 3.24 12.39 -14.68
N ASN A 53 3.91 12.48 -15.82
CA ASN A 53 4.95 11.54 -16.18
C ASN A 53 6.27 11.92 -15.47
N LYS A 54 6.27 11.83 -14.14
CA LYS A 54 7.48 11.99 -13.33
C LYS A 54 8.39 10.81 -13.61
N GLN A 55 9.63 11.10 -14.03
CA GLN A 55 10.65 10.08 -14.25
C GLN A 55 11.35 9.67 -12.94
N THR A 56 11.04 10.33 -11.83
CA THR A 56 11.61 10.05 -10.52
C THR A 56 11.00 8.79 -9.92
N LEU A 57 11.85 7.85 -9.55
CA LEU A 57 11.50 6.71 -8.72
C LEU A 57 11.72 7.08 -7.25
N LEU A 58 10.71 6.81 -6.43
CA LEU A 58 10.74 6.98 -4.98
C LEU A 58 10.80 5.59 -4.34
N VAL A 59 11.56 5.47 -3.25
CA VAL A 59 11.47 4.29 -2.39
C VAL A 59 10.45 4.59 -1.30
N LYS A 60 9.44 3.74 -1.16
CA LYS A 60 8.43 3.83 -0.10
C LYS A 60 8.25 2.48 0.55
N ASP A 61 8.15 2.48 1.88
CA ASP A 61 7.72 1.31 2.64
C ASP A 61 6.20 1.15 2.50
N LEU A 62 5.76 0.00 2.00
CA LEU A 62 4.35 -0.33 1.80
C LEU A 62 4.02 -1.62 2.53
N ASP A 63 2.86 -1.66 3.18
CA ASP A 63 2.32 -2.88 3.79
C ASP A 63 1.68 -3.73 2.70
N LEU A 64 2.33 -4.86 2.36
CA LEU A 64 1.90 -5.70 1.26
C LEU A 64 1.47 -7.08 1.75
N CYS A 65 0.36 -7.57 1.19
CA CYS A 65 0.01 -8.97 1.31
C CYS A 65 1.03 -9.84 0.54
N PRO A 66 1.16 -11.14 0.85
CA PRO A 66 2.15 -12.03 0.22
C PRO A 66 2.15 -11.97 -1.31
N GLU A 67 0.95 -11.95 -1.92
CA GLU A 67 0.77 -11.89 -3.37
C GLU A 67 1.26 -10.58 -3.99
N CYS A 68 1.08 -9.45 -3.30
CA CYS A 68 1.56 -8.14 -3.76
C CYS A 68 3.06 -8.00 -3.50
N ARG A 69 3.56 -8.54 -2.39
CA ARG A 69 4.98 -8.55 -2.05
C ARG A 69 5.80 -9.28 -3.11
N GLU A 70 5.38 -10.48 -3.52
CA GLU A 70 6.06 -11.22 -4.59
C GLU A 70 6.11 -10.43 -5.90
N LYS A 71 5.02 -9.73 -6.24
CA LYS A 71 4.98 -8.87 -7.43
C LYS A 71 5.86 -7.63 -7.30
N ALA A 72 5.95 -7.02 -6.11
CA ALA A 72 6.74 -5.83 -5.86
C ALA A 72 8.25 -6.07 -5.99
N TYR A 73 8.73 -7.28 -5.72
CA TYR A 73 10.12 -7.63 -5.98
C TYR A 73 10.48 -7.69 -7.48
N ALA A 74 9.49 -7.91 -8.35
CA ALA A 74 9.71 -8.05 -9.78
C ALA A 74 9.29 -6.81 -10.60
N LYS A 75 8.45 -5.93 -10.03
CA LYS A 75 7.82 -4.82 -10.76
C LYS A 75 7.84 -3.52 -9.97
N ILE A 76 8.00 -2.41 -10.71
CA ILE A 76 7.78 -1.06 -10.19
C ILE A 76 6.29 -0.86 -9.90
N ILE A 77 6.00 -0.18 -8.81
CA ILE A 77 4.64 0.20 -8.41
C ILE A 77 4.32 1.59 -8.95
N ALA A 78 3.18 1.76 -9.60
CA ALA A 78 2.62 3.06 -9.96
C ALA A 78 1.89 3.64 -8.74
N GLY A 79 2.28 4.84 -8.33
CA GLY A 79 1.62 5.64 -7.30
C GLY A 79 0.80 6.77 -7.93
N THR A 80 -0.43 6.92 -7.47
CA THR A 80 -1.30 8.05 -7.80
C THR A 80 -1.71 8.71 -6.50
N SER A 81 -1.41 10.00 -6.34
CA SER A 81 -1.90 10.77 -5.19
C SER A 81 -3.33 11.27 -5.44
N GLN A 82 -4.03 11.66 -4.39
CA GLN A 82 -5.29 12.37 -4.52
C GLN A 82 -5.12 13.80 -4.01
N MET A 83 -5.50 14.78 -4.83
CA MET A 83 -5.42 16.19 -4.49
C MET A 83 -6.30 16.46 -3.27
N PHE A 84 -5.77 17.24 -2.33
CA PHE A 84 -6.40 17.55 -1.04
C PHE A 84 -6.61 16.37 -0.07
N SER A 85 -6.03 15.20 -0.37
CA SER A 85 -5.96 14.06 0.54
C SER A 85 -4.51 13.63 0.76
N LEU A 86 -4.25 12.97 1.88
CA LEU A 86 -2.99 12.22 2.10
C LEU A 86 -3.09 10.80 1.53
N ASP A 87 -4.18 10.49 0.83
CA ASP A 87 -4.42 9.20 0.21
C ASP A 87 -3.52 8.98 -1.01
N TYR A 88 -2.81 7.85 -0.96
CA TYR A 88 -2.06 7.32 -2.08
C TYR A 88 -2.72 6.03 -2.57
N TYR A 89 -2.85 5.94 -3.88
CA TYR A 89 -3.31 4.76 -4.59
C TYR A 89 -2.14 4.11 -5.27
N TYR A 90 -1.82 2.89 -4.85
CA TYR A 90 -0.74 2.11 -5.43
C TYR A 90 -1.31 1.02 -6.33
N SER A 91 -0.67 0.80 -7.47
CA SER A 91 -1.01 -0.26 -8.41
C SER A 91 0.24 -0.79 -9.09
N PHE A 92 0.22 -2.03 -9.56
CA PHE A 92 1.34 -2.53 -10.38
C PHE A 92 1.20 -2.03 -11.81
N PHE A 93 2.32 -1.59 -12.41
CA PHE A 93 2.36 -1.42 -13.86
C PHE A 93 1.98 -2.74 -14.54
N LYS A 94 1.05 -2.64 -15.50
CA LYS A 94 0.57 -3.80 -16.24
C LYS A 94 1.69 -4.38 -17.10
#